data_AF-A0A2V0MZ70-F1
#
_entry.id   AF-A0A2V0MZ70-F1
#
_cell.length_a   1.000
_cell.length_b   1.000
_cell.length_c   1.000
_cell.angle_alpha   90.00
_cell.angle_beta   90.00
_cell.angle_gamma   90.00
#
_symmetry.space_group_name_H-M   'P 1'
#
loop_
_entity.id
_entity.type
_entity.pdbx_description
1 polymer ?
#
loop_
_entity_poly.entity_id
_entity_poly.type
_entity_poly.pdbx_seq_one_letter_code
_entity_poly.pdbx_strand_id
1 'polypeptide(L)'
;MDDHEKDPAVVLPYLVGRPLAATEVYEAFGYRKSAYYKAAREGRLITADNLIRAAEYFGLNPVDLQVRYGLIRREAVAEYVESASGRPSLRDLAPDPAKPPV
;
A
#
# COMPACT_ATOMS: atom_id res chain seq x y z
N MET A 1 -0.91 4.09 13.45
CA MET A 1 -1.16 5.52 13.17
C MET A 1 -2.36 5.59 12.27
N ASP A 2 -3.30 6.45 12.60
CA ASP A 2 -4.47 6.70 11.78
C ASP A 2 -4.28 8.06 11.09
N ASP A 3 -4.27 8.04 9.76
CA ASP A 3 -4.00 9.19 8.91
C ASP A 3 -5.17 9.46 7.93
N HIS A 4 -6.35 8.85 8.15
CA HIS A 4 -7.49 8.91 7.23
C HIS A 4 -7.91 10.33 6.82
N GLU A 5 -7.81 11.30 7.74
CA GLU A 5 -8.15 12.71 7.53
C GLU A 5 -6.97 13.58 7.08
N LYS A 6 -5.74 13.03 7.03
CA LYS A 6 -4.54 13.83 6.76
C LYS A 6 -4.22 13.90 5.28
N ASP A 7 -3.84 15.09 4.81
CA ASP A 7 -3.35 15.26 3.45
C ASP A 7 -2.08 14.41 3.22
N PRO A 8 -2.00 13.60 2.15
CA PRO A 8 -0.78 12.89 1.76
C PRO A 8 0.47 13.75 1.67
N ALA A 9 0.35 15.04 1.35
CA ALA A 9 1.47 15.97 1.35
C ALA A 9 2.09 16.17 2.75
N VAL A 10 1.35 15.88 3.82
CA VAL A 10 1.85 15.88 5.21
C VAL A 10 2.38 14.51 5.60
N VAL A 11 1.73 13.45 5.13
CA VAL A 11 2.02 12.08 5.55
C VAL A 11 3.26 11.50 4.88
N LEU A 12 3.40 11.70 3.57
CA LEU A 12 4.48 11.11 2.80
C LEU A 12 5.88 11.58 3.23
N PRO A 13 6.14 12.86 3.54
CA PRO A 13 7.47 13.28 4.00
C PRO A 13 7.98 12.53 5.23
N TYR A 14 7.10 12.22 6.19
CA TYR A 14 7.51 11.49 7.39
C TYR A 14 7.78 10.01 7.08
N LEU A 15 7.02 9.40 6.16
CA LEU A 15 7.21 8.00 5.75
C LEU A 15 8.48 7.81 4.93
N VAL A 16 8.78 8.77 4.06
CA VAL A 16 10.00 8.77 3.23
C VAL A 16 11.22 9.19 4.05
N GLY A 17 11.04 9.90 5.17
CA GLY A 17 12.14 10.33 6.04
C GLY A 17 12.89 11.55 5.52
N ARG A 18 12.29 12.33 4.60
CA ARG A 18 12.84 13.58 4.10
C ARG A 18 11.73 14.57 3.70
N PRO A 19 12.03 15.88 3.63
CA PRO A 19 11.15 16.82 2.97
C PRO A 19 10.89 16.43 1.51
N LEU A 20 9.64 16.58 1.07
CA LEU A 20 9.22 16.38 -0.32
C LEU A 20 8.80 17.72 -0.92
N ALA A 21 9.20 17.98 -2.15
CA ALA A 21 8.61 19.06 -2.91
C ALA A 21 7.15 18.71 -3.24
N ALA A 22 6.29 19.73 -3.25
CA ALA A 22 4.88 19.56 -3.61
C ALA A 22 4.70 18.85 -4.97
N THR A 23 5.57 19.13 -5.93
CA THR A 23 5.59 18.49 -7.26
C THR A 23 5.81 16.99 -7.19
N GLU A 24 6.73 16.52 -6.33
CA GLU A 24 6.99 15.08 -6.14
C GLU A 24 5.73 14.37 -5.64
N VAL A 25 4.99 15.02 -4.72
CA VAL A 25 3.72 14.47 -4.21
C VAL A 25 2.68 14.38 -5.33
N TYR A 26 2.51 15.42 -6.15
CA TYR A 26 1.50 15.38 -7.22
C TYR A 26 1.84 14.32 -8.27
N GLU A 27 3.11 14.22 -8.64
CA GLU A 27 3.62 13.23 -9.59
C GLU A 27 3.43 11.80 -9.09
N ALA A 28 3.69 11.56 -7.80
CA ALA A 28 3.45 10.27 -7.16
C ALA A 28 1.98 9.83 -7.24
N PHE A 29 1.04 10.78 -7.21
CA PHE A 29 -0.38 10.48 -7.42
C PHE A 29 -0.78 10.44 -8.90
N GLY A 30 0.12 10.78 -9.83
CA GLY A 30 -0.16 10.84 -11.26
C GLY A 30 -0.96 12.08 -11.68
N TYR A 31 -0.90 13.15 -10.89
CA TYR A 31 -1.62 14.40 -11.17
C TYR A 31 -0.69 15.55 -11.53
N ARG A 32 -1.20 16.45 -12.38
CA ARG A 32 -0.71 17.83 -12.43
C ARG A 32 -1.22 18.60 -11.21
N LYS A 33 -0.49 19.63 -10.76
CA LYS A 33 -0.81 20.43 -9.56
C LYS A 33 -2.30 20.80 -9.42
N SER A 34 -2.91 21.38 -10.46
CA SER A 34 -4.32 21.80 -10.41
C SER A 34 -5.29 20.61 -10.29
N ALA A 35 -4.98 19.48 -10.92
CA ALA A 35 -5.79 18.27 -10.84
C ALA A 35 -5.66 17.60 -9.46
N TYR A 36 -4.49 17.63 -8.84
CA TYR A 36 -4.26 17.12 -7.48
C TYR A 36 -5.18 17.83 -6.47
N TYR A 37 -5.14 19.17 -6.44
CA TYR A 37 -5.97 19.94 -5.51
C TYR A 37 -7.47 19.78 -5.78
N LYS A 38 -7.86 19.67 -7.05
CA LYS A 38 -9.25 19.35 -7.42
C LYS A 38 -9.67 17.98 -6.88
N ALA A 39 -8.84 16.95 -7.06
CA ALA A 39 -9.10 15.61 -6.56
C ALA A 39 -9.15 15.57 -5.02
N ALA A 40 -8.25 16.28 -4.34
CA ALA A 40 -8.25 16.40 -2.88
C ALA A 40 -9.55 17.03 -2.37
N ARG A 41 -9.96 18.16 -2.95
CA ARG A 41 -11.19 18.86 -2.58
C ARG A 41 -12.45 18.03 -2.83
N GLU A 42 -12.45 17.21 -3.87
CA GLU A 42 -13.58 16.34 -4.22
C GLU A 42 -13.53 14.98 -3.51
N GLY A 43 -12.58 14.75 -2.60
CA GLY A 43 -12.44 13.47 -1.88
C GLY A 43 -12.03 12.29 -2.78
N ARG A 44 -11.49 12.56 -3.97
CA ARG A 44 -11.09 11.55 -4.97
C ARG A 44 -9.59 11.27 -4.98
N LEU A 45 -8.84 11.87 -4.05
CA LEU A 45 -7.39 11.67 -3.96
C LEU A 45 -7.05 10.33 -3.30
N ILE A 46 -7.73 10.02 -2.19
CA ILE A 46 -7.49 8.84 -1.37
C ILE A 46 -8.26 7.66 -1.96
N THR A 47 -7.64 6.98 -2.91
CA THR A 47 -8.15 5.76 -3.55
C THR A 47 -7.09 4.67 -3.52
N ALA A 48 -7.51 3.41 -3.65
CA ALA A 48 -6.58 2.29 -3.62
C ALA A 48 -5.47 2.44 -4.68
N ASP A 49 -5.87 2.73 -5.92
CA ASP A 49 -4.93 2.89 -7.04
C ASP A 49 -3.95 4.05 -6.85
N ASN A 50 -4.44 5.18 -6.33
CA ASN A 50 -3.61 6.35 -6.11
C ASN A 50 -2.59 6.11 -4.99
N LEU A 51 -3.00 5.45 -3.91
CA LEU A 51 -2.09 5.10 -2.81
C LEU A 51 -1.08 4.04 -3.23
N ILE A 52 -1.46 3.05 -4.07
CA ILE A 52 -0.51 2.09 -4.64
C ILE A 52 0.53 2.83 -5.48
N ARG A 53 0.09 3.70 -6.40
CA ARG A 53 1.00 4.47 -7.25
C ARG A 53 1.96 5.33 -6.43
N ALA A 54 1.44 6.02 -5.41
CA ALA A 54 2.27 6.86 -4.56
C ALA A 54 3.29 6.02 -3.75
N ALA A 55 2.87 4.86 -3.24
CA ALA A 55 3.77 3.95 -2.55
C ALA A 55 4.89 3.45 -3.47
N GLU A 56 4.54 3.02 -4.69
CA GLU A 56 5.52 2.57 -5.69
C GLU A 56 6.50 3.68 -6.08
N TYR A 57 6.00 4.91 -6.29
CA TYR A 57 6.85 6.06 -6.63
C TYR A 57 7.90 6.35 -5.55
N PHE A 58 7.54 6.21 -4.28
CA PHE A 58 8.44 6.47 -3.15
C PHE A 58 9.15 5.22 -2.59
N GLY A 59 8.91 4.03 -3.16
CA GLY A 59 9.45 2.78 -2.64
C GLY A 59 8.91 2.39 -1.25
N LEU A 60 7.71 2.85 -0.91
CA LEU A 60 7.01 2.50 0.32
C LEU A 60 6.23 1.19 0.15
N ASN A 61 5.85 0.57 1.27
CA ASN A 61 4.94 -0.58 1.24
C ASN A 61 3.51 -0.10 0.86
N PRO A 62 2.93 -0.57 -0.26
CA PRO A 62 1.59 -0.17 -0.66
C PRO A 62 0.52 -0.49 0.39
N VAL A 63 0.65 -1.62 1.09
CA VAL A 63 -0.28 -2.05 2.13
C VAL A 63 -0.26 -1.10 3.32
N ASP A 64 0.91 -0.55 3.68
CA ASP A 64 1.01 0.39 4.80
C ASP A 64 0.20 1.66 4.54
N LEU A 65 0.22 2.19 3.31
CA LEU A 65 -0.62 3.33 2.94
C LEU A 65 -2.10 2.98 2.96
N GLN A 66 -2.51 1.81 2.45
CA GLN A 66 -3.92 1.40 2.49
C GLN A 66 -4.44 1.31 3.92
N VAL A 67 -3.63 0.81 4.86
CA VAL A 67 -4.01 0.68 6.26
C VAL A 67 -4.05 2.03 6.96
N ARG A 68 -3.06 2.90 6.74
CA ARG A 68 -3.01 4.25 7.35
C ARG A 68 -4.18 5.14 6.93
N TYR A 69 -4.60 5.02 5.68
CA TYR A 69 -5.74 5.75 5.14
C TYR A 69 -7.09 5.04 5.32
N GLY A 70 -7.11 3.88 5.97
CA GLY A 70 -8.34 3.18 6.33
C GLY A 70 -9.05 2.46 5.17
N LEU A 71 -8.39 2.27 4.03
CA LEU A 71 -8.95 1.50 2.90
C LEU A 71 -8.93 -0.01 3.19
N ILE A 72 -7.98 -0.45 4.02
CA ILE A 72 -7.87 -1.83 4.49
C ILE A 72 -7.71 -1.82 6.00
N ARG A 73 -8.50 -2.64 6.69
CA ARG A 73 -8.36 -2.84 8.14
C ARG A 73 -7.08 -3.62 8.42
N ARG A 74 -6.37 -3.27 9.50
CA ARG A 74 -5.15 -4.00 9.91
C ARG A 74 -5.42 -5.48 10.15
N GLU A 75 -6.58 -5.79 10.73
CA GLU A 75 -7.02 -7.16 11.02
C GLU A 75 -7.22 -7.95 9.72
N ALA A 76 -7.77 -7.32 8.67
CA ALA A 76 -7.94 -7.97 7.37
C ALA A 76 -6.60 -8.32 6.70
N VAL A 77 -5.54 -7.54 6.95
CA VAL A 77 -4.18 -7.89 6.49
C VAL A 77 -3.64 -9.11 7.25
N ALA A 78 -3.85 -9.18 8.56
CA ALA A 78 -3.45 -10.34 9.37
C ALA A 78 -4.18 -11.61 8.93
N GLU A 79 -5.51 -11.55 8.81
CA GLU A 79 -6.36 -12.63 8.31
C GLU A 79 -5.89 -13.13 6.92
N TYR A 80 -5.55 -12.20 6.02
CA TYR A 80 -5.04 -12.56 4.69
C TYR A 80 -3.71 -13.34 4.77
N VAL A 81 -2.73 -12.84 5.54
CA VAL A 81 -1.41 -13.48 5.69
C VAL A 81 -1.52 -14.84 6.37
N GLU A 82 -2.35 -14.97 7.41
CA GLU A 82 -2.63 -16.24 8.09
C GLU A 82 -3.27 -17.25 7.13
N SER A 83 -4.27 -16.83 6.34
CA SER A 83 -4.93 -17.71 5.36
C SER A 83 -4.00 -18.15 4.23
N ALA A 84 -3.04 -17.31 3.86
CA ALA A 84 -2.03 -17.62 2.84
C ALA A 84 -0.97 -18.60 3.37
N SER A 85 -0.64 -18.51 4.66
CA SER A 85 0.32 -19.40 5.34
C SER A 85 -0.22 -20.81 5.57
N GLY A 86 -1.55 -20.98 5.65
CA GLY A 86 -2.22 -22.27 5.77
C GLY A 86 -2.44 -23.03 4.46
N ARG A 87 -2.09 -22.45 3.31
CA ARG A 87 -2.09 -23.17 2.03
C ARG A 87 -0.76 -23.93 1.92
N PRO A 88 -0.76 -25.26 1.71
CA PRO A 88 0.48 -25.99 1.53
C PRO A 88 1.25 -25.32 0.39
N SER A 89 2.49 -24.94 0.67
CA SER A 89 3.36 -24.43 -0.38
C SER A 89 3.48 -25.52 -1.44
N LEU A 90 3.55 -25.16 -2.73
CA LEU A 90 3.89 -26.13 -3.77
C LEU A 90 5.23 -26.84 -3.48
N ARG A 91 6.10 -26.23 -2.66
CA ARG A 91 7.32 -26.86 -2.14
C ARG A 91 7.06 -27.96 -1.11
N ASP A 92 5.99 -27.86 -0.33
CA ASP A 92 5.61 -28.86 0.68
C ASP A 92 4.88 -30.07 0.06
N LEU A 93 4.39 -29.90 -1.17
CA LEU A 93 3.77 -30.95 -1.99
C LEU A 93 4.78 -31.68 -2.88
N ALA A 94 6.06 -31.29 -2.86
CA ALA A 94 7.09 -32.05 -3.55
C ALA A 94 7.16 -33.45 -2.90
N PRO A 95 6.95 -34.54 -3.67
CA PRO A 95 7.05 -35.87 -3.10
C PRO A 95 8.45 -36.05 -2.53
N ASP A 96 8.50 -36.48 -1.27
CA ASP A 96 9.76 -36.82 -0.60
C ASP A 96 10.50 -37.86 -1.46
N PRO A 97 11.68 -37.54 -2.03
CA PRO A 97 12.42 -38.47 -2.87
C PRO A 97 12.88 -39.72 -2.10
N ALA A 98 12.79 -39.72 -0.76
CA ALA A 98 13.11 -40.87 0.08
C ALA A 98 11.92 -41.81 0.34
N LYS A 99 10.69 -41.46 -0.08
CA LYS A 99 9.52 -42.29 0.17
C LYS A 99 9.23 -43.19 -1.05
N PRO A 100 9.32 -44.53 -0.91
CA PRO A 100 9.02 -45.43 -2.02
C PRO A 100 7.53 -45.30 -2.41
N PRO A 101 7.19 -45.41 -3.70
CA PRO A 101 5.79 -45.48 -4.12
C PRO A 101 5.16 -46.76 -3.56
N VAL A 102 3.96 -46.60 -2.98
CA VAL A 102 3.09 -47.69 -2.51
C VAL A 102 2.40 -48.38 -3.67
#